data_AF-A0AAE5XIS9-F1
#
_entry.id   AF-A0AAE5XIS9-F1
#
_cell.length_a   1.000
_cell.length_b   1.000
_cell.length_c   1.000
_cell.angle_alpha   90.00
_cell.angle_beta   90.00
_cell.angle_gamma   90.00
#
_symmetry.space_group_name_H-M   'P 1'
#
loop_
_entity.id
_entity.type
_entity.pdbx_description
1 polymer ?
#
loop_
_entity_poly.entity_id
_entity_poly.type
_entity_poly.pdbx_seq_one_letter_code
_entity_poly.pdbx_strand_id
1 'polypeptide(L)'
;MIKKTAISLVVIVILVLLVFRVLGPYLRQIKSDEAVALKAIPVTYNCARGNCIAFDVESVGAEKYQQYVNNLIYPYSDSEAQDEVATRLANLLSDSQISVCMKGVLHQFPIDYLRPFHKGYGGYDFQLMEIGESACEE
;
A
#
# COMPACT_ATOMS: atom_id res chain seq x y z
N MET A 1 44.90 -0.23 -21.46
CA MET A 1 43.59 -0.91 -21.63
C MET A 1 42.58 -0.64 -20.50
N ILE A 2 43.00 -0.28 -19.28
CA ILE A 2 42.14 -0.13 -18.08
C ILE A 2 41.13 1.04 -18.14
N LYS A 3 41.40 2.11 -18.93
CA LYS A 3 40.50 3.28 -19.01
C LYS A 3 39.18 3.02 -19.74
N LYS A 4 39.13 2.13 -20.74
CA LYS A 4 37.91 1.88 -21.54
C LYS A 4 36.87 1.07 -20.76
N THR A 5 37.30 0.13 -19.92
CA THR A 5 36.42 -0.69 -19.07
C THR A 5 35.79 0.12 -17.94
N ALA A 6 36.54 1.06 -17.34
CA ALA A 6 36.01 1.95 -16.32
C ALA A 6 34.91 2.88 -16.84
N ILE A 7 35.09 3.45 -18.04
CA ILE A 7 34.08 4.31 -18.69
C ILE A 7 32.82 3.50 -19.02
N SER A 8 33.00 2.27 -19.54
CA SER A 8 31.88 1.36 -19.85
C SER A 8 31.06 1.00 -18.59
N LEU A 9 31.72 0.75 -17.45
CA LEU A 9 31.05 0.43 -16.20
C LEU A 9 30.23 1.62 -15.67
N VAL A 10 30.79 2.83 -15.72
CA VAL A 10 30.10 4.05 -15.28
C VAL A 10 28.85 4.31 -16.13
N VAL A 11 28.93 4.12 -17.44
CA VAL A 11 27.78 4.28 -18.34
C VAL A 11 26.67 3.26 -18.03
N ILE A 12 27.03 2.01 -17.73
CA ILE A 12 26.05 0.97 -17.33
C ILE A 12 25.36 1.34 -16.02
N VAL A 13 26.12 1.80 -15.01
CA VAL A 13 25.53 2.22 -13.72
C VAL A 13 24.57 3.40 -13.91
N ILE A 14 24.91 4.37 -14.74
CA ILE A 14 24.04 5.52 -15.03
C ILE A 14 22.76 5.07 -15.76
N LEU A 15 22.87 4.17 -16.74
CA LEU A 15 21.71 3.60 -17.44
C LEU A 15 20.78 2.84 -16.49
N VAL A 16 21.32 2.02 -15.60
CA VAL A 16 20.54 1.29 -14.60
C VAL A 16 19.82 2.26 -13.66
N LEU A 17 20.49 3.31 -13.18
CA LEU A 17 19.88 4.33 -12.32
C LEU A 17 18.77 5.11 -13.03
N LEU A 18 18.92 5.40 -14.33
CA LEU A 18 17.89 6.06 -15.13
C LEU A 18 16.66 5.17 -15.33
N VAL A 19 16.87 3.88 -15.64
CA VAL A 19 15.79 2.90 -15.77
C VAL A 19 15.00 2.81 -14.46
N PHE A 20 15.67 2.74 -13.31
CA PHE A 20 15.00 2.73 -12.01
C PHE A 20 14.23 4.01 -11.69
N ARG A 21 14.74 5.18 -12.12
CA ARG A 21 14.02 6.46 -11.93
C ARG A 21 12.78 6.57 -12.81
N VAL A 22 12.77 5.99 -14.00
CA VAL A 22 11.63 6.05 -14.93
C VAL A 22 10.61 4.96 -14.62
N LEU A 23 11.04 3.71 -14.43
CA LEU A 23 10.13 2.60 -14.13
C LEU A 23 9.62 2.62 -12.69
N GLY A 24 10.38 3.17 -11.73
CA GLY A 24 9.96 3.18 -10.33
C GLY A 24 8.58 3.81 -10.09
N PRO A 25 8.32 5.04 -10.58
CA PRO A 25 7.00 5.66 -10.48
C PRO A 25 5.90 4.86 -11.20
N TYR A 26 6.19 4.28 -12.37
CA TYR A 26 5.23 3.46 -13.12
C TYR A 26 4.85 2.18 -12.38
N LEU A 27 5.83 1.45 -11.84
CA LEU A 27 5.60 0.25 -11.05
C LEU A 27 4.78 0.54 -9.78
N ARG A 28 4.86 1.77 -9.25
CA ARG A 28 4.03 2.22 -8.12
C ARG A 28 2.59 2.53 -8.47
N GLN A 29 2.26 2.82 -9.73
CA GLN A 29 0.89 3.14 -10.11
C GLN A 29 0.09 1.92 -10.58
N ILE A 30 0.74 0.75 -10.68
CA ILE A 30 0.06 -0.45 -11.17
C ILE A 30 -0.78 -1.04 -10.02
N LYS A 31 -2.08 -0.81 -10.14
CA LYS A 31 -3.13 -1.35 -9.27
C LYS A 31 -3.61 -2.69 -9.79
N SER A 32 -4.14 -3.52 -8.92
CA SER A 32 -4.86 -4.70 -9.34
C SER A 32 -6.11 -4.29 -10.13
N ASP A 33 -6.42 -5.02 -11.18
CA ASP A 33 -7.69 -4.83 -11.88
C ASP A 33 -8.85 -5.51 -11.12
N GLU A 34 -8.54 -6.26 -10.06
CA GLU A 34 -9.51 -7.01 -9.26
C GLU A 34 -9.55 -6.47 -7.82
N ALA A 35 -10.77 -6.16 -7.36
CA ALA A 35 -11.02 -5.82 -5.98
C ALA A 35 -10.83 -7.04 -5.07
N VAL A 36 -10.29 -6.82 -3.89
CA VAL A 36 -10.02 -7.83 -2.88
C VAL A 36 -10.72 -7.46 -1.58
N ALA A 37 -11.32 -8.46 -0.93
CA ALA A 37 -11.81 -8.36 0.43
C ALA A 37 -10.72 -8.81 1.41
N LEU A 38 -10.52 -8.03 2.46
CA LEU A 38 -9.52 -8.30 3.50
C LEU A 38 -10.06 -7.99 4.89
N LYS A 39 -9.70 -8.84 5.85
CA LYS A 39 -9.98 -8.67 7.28
C LYS A 39 -8.76 -8.03 7.90
N ALA A 40 -8.94 -6.92 8.62
CA ALA A 40 -7.80 -6.21 9.19
C ALA A 40 -8.13 -5.53 10.51
N ILE A 41 -7.11 -5.34 11.35
CA ILE A 41 -7.21 -4.67 12.65
C ILE A 41 -6.60 -3.27 12.52
N PRO A 42 -7.26 -2.21 13.02
CA PRO A 42 -6.70 -0.87 13.01
C PRO A 42 -5.48 -0.75 13.93
N VAL A 43 -4.43 -0.10 13.42
CA VAL A 43 -3.20 0.19 14.14
C VAL A 43 -2.91 1.68 14.04
N THR A 44 -2.94 2.36 15.19
CA THR A 44 -2.58 3.78 15.28
C THR A 44 -1.07 3.96 15.28
N TYR A 45 -0.55 4.95 14.55
CA TYR A 45 0.88 5.26 14.51
C TYR A 45 1.16 6.75 14.30
N ASN A 46 2.39 7.19 14.60
CA ASN A 46 2.83 8.56 14.40
C ASN A 46 3.23 8.82 12.95
N CYS A 47 2.52 9.71 12.24
CA CYS A 47 2.86 10.13 10.88
C CYS A 47 3.27 11.62 10.85
N ALA A 48 3.81 12.06 9.71
CA ALA A 48 4.35 13.42 9.57
C ALA A 48 3.31 14.55 9.82
N ARG A 49 2.00 14.25 9.79
CA ARG A 49 0.91 15.21 9.99
C ARG A 49 0.05 14.91 11.23
N GLY A 50 0.50 14.06 12.14
CA GLY A 50 -0.23 13.71 13.38
C GLY A 50 -0.33 12.21 13.61
N ASN A 51 -1.41 11.77 14.24
CA ASN A 51 -1.70 10.34 14.37
C ASN A 51 -2.43 9.86 13.11
N CYS A 52 -1.90 8.81 12.50
CA CYS A 52 -2.51 8.13 11.37
C CYS A 52 -2.98 6.74 11.79
N ILE A 53 -3.88 6.17 10.99
CA ILE A 53 -4.41 4.82 11.19
C ILE A 53 -3.98 3.97 10.00
N ALA A 54 -3.28 2.88 10.30
CA ALA A 54 -2.98 1.78 9.39
C ALA A 54 -3.91 0.60 9.72
N PHE A 55 -3.86 -0.43 8.90
CA PHE A 55 -4.57 -1.68 9.16
C PHE A 55 -3.62 -2.86 9.01
N ASP A 56 -3.54 -3.70 10.04
CA ASP A 56 -2.81 -4.97 9.97
C ASP A 56 -3.73 -6.06 9.42
N VAL A 57 -3.33 -6.67 8.31
CA VAL A 57 -4.15 -7.63 7.57
C VAL A 57 -4.13 -9.00 8.25
N GLU A 58 -5.25 -9.42 8.81
CA GLU A 58 -5.44 -10.75 9.41
C GLU A 58 -5.66 -11.84 8.38
N SER A 59 -6.44 -11.55 7.33
CA SER A 59 -6.75 -12.52 6.27
C SER A 59 -7.16 -11.83 4.98
N VAL A 60 -6.96 -12.51 3.86
CA VAL A 60 -7.35 -12.04 2.53
C VAL A 60 -8.20 -13.11 1.83
N GLY A 61 -9.26 -12.69 1.13
CA GLY A 61 -10.19 -13.61 0.46
C GLY A 61 -9.53 -14.45 -0.65
N ALA A 62 -8.61 -13.85 -1.41
CA ALA A 62 -7.99 -14.49 -2.58
C ALA A 62 -6.53 -14.92 -2.35
N GLU A 63 -6.20 -16.14 -2.78
CA GLU A 63 -4.89 -16.79 -2.59
C GLU A 63 -3.71 -15.98 -3.17
N LYS A 64 -3.90 -15.34 -4.33
CA LYS A 64 -2.87 -14.52 -4.99
C LYS A 64 -2.44 -13.26 -4.21
N TYR A 65 -3.14 -12.94 -3.12
CA TYR A 65 -2.84 -11.80 -2.25
C TYR A 65 -2.42 -12.25 -0.84
N GLN A 66 -2.14 -13.53 -0.60
CA GLN A 66 -1.74 -14.02 0.72
C GLN A 66 -0.42 -13.38 1.20
N GLN A 67 0.42 -12.86 0.28
CA GLN A 67 1.61 -12.09 0.67
C GLN A 67 1.31 -10.82 1.48
N TYR A 68 0.06 -10.36 1.51
CA TYR A 68 -0.37 -9.18 2.28
C TYR A 68 -0.77 -9.50 3.72
N VAL A 69 -0.98 -10.78 4.08
CA VAL A 69 -1.29 -11.17 5.47
C VAL A 69 -0.12 -10.82 6.40
N ASN A 70 -0.43 -10.33 7.60
CA ASN A 70 0.52 -9.77 8.58
C ASN A 70 1.30 -8.56 8.08
N ASN A 71 0.79 -7.87 7.06
CA ASN A 71 1.35 -6.61 6.62
C ASN A 71 0.39 -5.46 6.89
N LEU A 72 0.99 -4.29 7.11
CA LEU A 72 0.25 -3.06 7.21
C LEU A 72 -0.24 -2.62 5.84
N ILE A 73 -1.47 -2.15 5.77
CA ILE A 73 -2.00 -1.40 4.62
C ILE A 73 -2.46 -0.02 5.06
N TYR A 74 -2.35 0.94 4.13
CA TYR A 74 -2.79 2.31 4.30
C TYR A 74 -3.94 2.58 3.34
N PRO A 75 -5.17 2.72 3.84
CA PRO A 75 -6.28 3.09 2.99
C PRO A 75 -6.08 4.52 2.48
N TYR A 76 -6.28 4.70 1.18
CA TYR A 76 -6.33 6.01 0.54
C TYR A 76 -7.53 6.07 -0.41
N SER A 77 -8.01 7.29 -0.70
CA SER A 77 -9.04 7.56 -1.70
C SER A 77 -8.51 8.56 -2.71
N ASP A 78 -8.67 8.25 -4.00
CA ASP A 78 -8.28 9.13 -5.11
C ASP A 78 -9.33 10.21 -5.44
N SER A 79 -10.53 10.17 -4.84
CA SER A 79 -11.64 11.09 -5.17
C SER A 79 -12.23 11.81 -3.96
N GLU A 80 -12.91 12.93 -4.21
CA GLU A 80 -13.64 13.78 -3.25
C GLU A 80 -14.79 13.08 -2.48
N ALA A 81 -15.04 11.79 -2.71
CA ALA A 81 -15.90 10.95 -1.84
C ALA A 81 -15.29 10.70 -0.44
N GLN A 82 -14.26 11.48 -0.07
CA GLN A 82 -13.46 11.43 1.16
C GLN A 82 -14.32 11.49 2.41
N ASP A 83 -15.38 12.29 2.42
CA ASP A 83 -16.05 12.61 3.68
C ASP A 83 -16.85 11.44 4.23
N GLU A 84 -17.55 10.67 3.39
CA GLU A 84 -18.41 9.60 3.90
C GLU A 84 -17.60 8.36 4.34
N VAL A 85 -16.64 7.92 3.54
CA VAL A 85 -15.81 6.74 3.85
C VAL A 85 -14.87 7.03 5.03
N ALA A 86 -14.21 8.20 5.04
CA ALA A 86 -13.34 8.57 6.16
C ALA A 86 -14.12 8.82 7.46
N THR A 87 -15.33 9.40 7.37
CA THR A 87 -16.21 9.56 8.55
C THR A 87 -16.70 8.22 9.08
N ARG A 88 -17.11 7.29 8.19
CA ARG A 88 -17.48 5.92 8.60
C ARG A 88 -16.31 5.19 9.25
N LEU A 89 -15.11 5.35 8.69
CA LEU A 89 -13.88 4.81 9.26
C LEU A 89 -13.62 5.40 10.67
N ALA A 90 -13.66 6.73 10.81
CA ALA A 90 -13.45 7.39 12.10
C ALA A 90 -14.47 6.95 13.17
N ASN A 91 -15.74 6.78 12.79
CA ASN A 91 -16.80 6.32 13.69
C ASN A 91 -16.63 4.85 14.11
N LEU A 92 -16.22 3.96 13.19
CA LEU A 92 -15.94 2.56 13.54
C LEU A 92 -14.76 2.43 14.51
N LEU A 93 -13.79 3.34 14.39
CA LEU A 93 -12.55 3.31 15.15
C LEU A 93 -12.61 4.05 16.49
N SER A 94 -13.68 4.79 16.76
CA SER A 94 -13.76 5.62 17.97
C SER A 94 -13.90 4.81 19.26
N ASP A 95 -14.34 3.55 19.19
CA ASP A 95 -14.74 2.80 20.39
C ASP A 95 -14.10 1.40 20.58
N SER A 96 -13.36 0.84 19.61
CA SER A 96 -12.80 -0.52 19.81
C SER A 96 -11.66 -0.91 18.87
N GLN A 97 -10.81 -1.83 19.33
CA GLN A 97 -9.88 -2.60 18.50
C GLN A 97 -10.65 -3.72 17.79
N ILE A 98 -11.56 -3.37 16.89
CA ILE A 98 -12.35 -4.32 16.11
C ILE A 98 -11.61 -4.70 14.83
N SER A 99 -11.70 -5.97 14.46
CA SER A 99 -11.42 -6.40 13.09
C SER A 99 -12.49 -5.81 12.17
N VAL A 100 -12.06 -5.16 11.10
CA VAL A 100 -12.94 -4.65 10.04
C VAL A 100 -12.71 -5.41 8.75
N CYS A 101 -13.78 -5.62 8.00
CA CYS A 101 -13.71 -6.09 6.63
C CYS A 101 -13.67 -4.89 5.69
N MET A 102 -12.66 -4.88 4.83
CA MET A 102 -12.44 -3.82 3.85
C MET A 102 -12.38 -4.44 2.46
N LYS A 103 -13.02 -3.77 1.50
CA LYS A 103 -12.98 -4.14 0.08
C LYS A 103 -12.40 -3.00 -0.72
N GLY A 104 -11.52 -3.33 -1.66
CA GLY A 104 -10.75 -2.33 -2.38
C GLY A 104 -9.71 -2.92 -3.32
N VAL A 105 -8.83 -2.06 -3.83
CA VAL A 105 -7.82 -2.45 -4.82
C VAL A 105 -6.42 -2.27 -4.26
N LEU A 106 -5.61 -3.34 -4.32
CA LEU A 106 -4.19 -3.33 -3.93
C LEU A 106 -3.28 -2.95 -5.09
N HIS A 107 -2.07 -2.51 -4.80
CA HIS A 107 -1.02 -2.40 -5.82
C HIS A 107 -0.49 -3.80 -6.21
N GLN A 108 -0.13 -4.01 -7.49
CA GLN A 108 0.29 -5.34 -7.94
C GLN A 108 1.73 -5.70 -7.55
N PHE A 109 2.60 -4.70 -7.34
CA PHE A 109 4.01 -4.93 -7.06
C PHE A 109 4.32 -4.75 -5.57
N PRO A 110 5.08 -5.68 -4.95
CA PRO A 110 5.49 -5.54 -3.57
C PRO A 110 6.38 -4.30 -3.40
N ILE A 111 5.98 -3.44 -2.47
CA ILE A 111 6.51 -2.07 -2.22
C ILE A 111 7.96 -2.05 -1.72
N ASP A 112 8.58 -3.21 -1.57
CA ASP A 112 9.94 -3.37 -1.06
C ASP A 112 11.03 -3.27 -2.13
N TYR A 113 10.68 -3.31 -3.42
CA TYR A 113 11.68 -3.26 -4.48
C TYR A 113 12.07 -1.84 -4.91
N LEU A 114 11.22 -0.80 -4.73
CA LEU A 114 11.54 0.59 -5.14
C LEU A 114 10.84 1.67 -4.29
N ARG A 115 11.52 2.23 -3.27
CA ARG A 115 11.05 3.47 -2.57
C ARG A 115 11.99 4.65 -2.89
N PRO A 116 11.47 5.80 -3.37
CA PRO A 116 11.26 6.83 -2.36
C PRO A 116 9.84 7.39 -2.40
N PHE A 117 9.15 7.21 -1.28
CA PHE A 117 8.27 8.22 -0.69
C PHE A 117 8.68 8.33 0.79
N HIS A 118 8.91 9.55 1.27
CA HIS A 118 9.25 9.84 2.67
C HIS A 118 7.94 10.04 3.43
N LYS A 119 7.71 9.63 4.69
CA LYS A 119 8.32 8.66 5.62
C LYS A 119 7.25 8.43 6.69
N GLY A 120 7.04 7.17 7.07
CA GLY A 120 6.03 6.75 8.04
C GLY A 120 6.25 5.30 8.45
N TYR A 121 5.53 4.36 7.85
CA TYR A 121 5.60 2.95 8.25
C TYR A 121 5.53 2.04 7.02
N GLY A 122 6.19 0.88 7.08
CA GLY A 122 6.29 -0.08 5.99
C GLY A 122 4.98 -0.83 5.77
N GLY A 123 4.24 -0.43 4.75
CA GLY A 123 2.97 -1.07 4.41
C GLY A 123 2.53 -0.71 3.00
N TYR A 124 1.38 -1.24 2.61
CA TYR A 124 0.90 -1.21 1.25
C TYR A 124 -0.27 -0.26 1.02
N ASP A 125 -0.19 0.46 -0.09
CA ASP A 125 -1.25 1.34 -0.53
C ASP A 125 -2.48 0.48 -0.88
N PHE A 126 -3.63 0.83 -0.32
CA PHE A 126 -4.91 0.16 -0.57
C PHE A 126 -5.98 1.19 -0.92
N GLN A 127 -6.53 1.12 -2.13
CA GLN A 127 -7.64 1.97 -2.51
C GLN A 127 -8.92 1.43 -1.88
N LEU A 128 -9.39 2.08 -0.82
CA LEU A 128 -10.56 1.65 -0.07
C LEU A 128 -11.85 1.98 -0.85
N MET A 129 -12.70 0.97 -1.05
CA MET A 129 -14.00 1.13 -1.70
C MET A 129 -15.16 0.94 -0.71
N GLU A 130 -15.03 0.00 0.22
CA GLU A 130 -16.08 -0.33 1.18
C GLU A 130 -15.49 -0.82 2.51
N ILE A 131 -16.22 -0.59 3.60
CA ILE A 131 -15.89 -1.06 4.95
C ILE A 131 -17.15 -1.56 5.70
N GLY A 132 -17.00 -2.65 6.45
CA GLY A 132 -18.02 -3.21 7.33
C GLY A 132 -17.45 -4.13 8.43
N GLU A 133 -18.30 -4.56 9.37
CA GLU A 133 -17.93 -5.44 10.50
C GLU A 133 -18.30 -6.92 10.26
N SER A 134 -18.98 -7.23 9.15
CA SER A 134 -19.44 -8.58 8.79
C SER A 134 -18.34 -9.46 8.18
N ALA A 135 -18.65 -10.70 7.78
CA ALA A 135 -17.68 -11.57 7.12
C ALA A 135 -17.09 -10.94 5.84
N CYS A 136 -15.79 -11.12 5.64
CA CYS A 136 -15.08 -10.68 4.44
C CYS A 136 -15.35 -11.67 3.31
N GLU A 137 -16.59 -11.69 2.82
CA GLU A 137 -16.99 -12.50 1.66
C GLU A 137 -16.58 -11.78 0.36
N GLU A 138 -16.24 -12.56 -0.68
CA GLU A 138 -15.73 -12.05 -1.97
C GLU A 138 -16.79 -11.34 -2.82
#